data_AF-A0A523EIY8-F1
#
_entry.id   AF-A0A523EIY8-F1
#
_cell.length_a   1.000
_cell.length_b   1.000
_cell.length_c   1.000
_cell.angle_alpha   90.00
_cell.angle_beta   90.00
_cell.angle_gamma   90.00
#
_symmetry.space_group_name_H-M   'P 1'
#
loop_
_entity.id
_entity.type
_entity.pdbx_description
1 polymer ?
#
loop_
_entity_poly.entity_id
_entity_poly.type
_entity_poly.pdbx_seq_one_letter_code
_entity_poly.pdbx_strand_id
1 'polypeptide(L)'
;MRLTRQMASSKNLSLLSGLLLLQLSGCTATSTEDNDTTNTFVTIVSMASTDGDDLSSDVCVGTGGACTVFNDIGTVVMVAQVKNLKDVSSPVNDIVFTRYRVTYIRADGRNVPGVDVPYPFDGVANFRVPRDQTQATRTFLLVRVQAKLESPLNELAGLGGSLVISTIARVDFFGQDLAGRQIQVTGFINVTFADFADS
;
A
#
# COMPACT_ATOMS: atom_id res chain seq x y z
N MET A 1 66.32 60.20 14.97
CA MET A 1 66.46 60.24 16.45
C MET A 1 65.95 58.89 16.98
N ARG A 2 66.75 58.25 17.86
CA ARG A 2 66.58 56.93 18.52
C ARG A 2 65.10 56.51 18.72
N LEU A 3 64.70 55.24 18.55
CA LEU A 3 65.02 54.14 19.47
C LEU A 3 64.80 52.73 18.85
N THR A 4 65.74 51.86 19.19
CA THR A 4 65.79 50.39 19.15
C THR A 4 64.76 49.67 20.04
N ARG A 5 64.43 48.40 19.67
CA ARG A 5 64.16 47.17 20.48
C ARG A 5 62.99 46.38 19.87
N GLN A 6 62.90 45.05 19.86
CA GLN A 6 63.64 43.97 20.51
C GLN A 6 63.34 42.64 19.77
N MET A 7 64.29 41.71 19.86
CA MET A 7 64.21 40.31 19.43
C MET A 7 63.32 39.43 20.34
N ALA A 8 63.11 38.19 19.85
CA ALA A 8 62.75 36.93 20.54
C ALA A 8 61.25 36.56 20.48
N SER A 9 60.81 35.51 19.76
CA SER A 9 61.09 34.07 19.84
C SER A 9 60.14 33.32 20.79
N SER A 10 59.23 32.52 20.22
CA SER A 10 58.91 31.13 20.59
C SER A 10 57.70 30.68 19.75
N LYS A 11 57.86 29.77 18.78
CA LYS A 11 57.68 28.31 18.93
C LYS A 11 56.38 27.92 19.64
N ASN A 12 55.63 27.06 18.95
CA ASN A 12 54.45 26.27 19.38
C ASN A 12 53.10 26.91 19.01
N LEU A 13 52.62 26.57 17.81
CA LEU A 13 51.18 26.58 17.54
C LEU A 13 50.83 25.39 16.64
N SER A 14 50.99 24.20 17.21
CA SER A 14 50.29 22.99 16.80
C SER A 14 48.92 22.94 17.48
N LEU A 15 47.95 22.36 16.79
CA LEU A 15 46.53 22.17 17.13
C LEU A 15 45.61 23.32 16.71
N LEU A 16 44.92 23.13 15.57
CA LEU A 16 43.45 23.25 15.46
C LEU A 16 43.02 22.73 14.07
N SER A 17 43.05 21.40 13.88
CA SER A 17 42.37 20.76 12.74
C SER A 17 41.03 20.23 13.24
N GLY A 18 40.05 21.13 13.34
CA GLY A 18 38.68 20.84 13.77
C GLY A 18 37.84 20.29 12.61
N LEU A 19 37.51 19.01 12.74
CA LEU A 19 36.59 18.18 11.97
C LEU A 19 35.32 18.93 11.49
N LEU A 20 35.21 19.17 10.17
CA LEU A 20 33.97 19.66 9.55
C LEU A 20 33.12 18.46 9.12
N LEU A 21 32.31 17.96 10.04
CA LEU A 21 31.26 16.97 9.78
C LEU A 21 30.07 17.66 9.09
N LEU A 22 30.04 17.64 7.77
CA LEU A 22 28.86 18.02 6.98
C LEU A 22 27.83 16.87 7.07
N GLN A 23 27.05 16.88 8.15
CA GLN A 23 25.84 16.07 8.30
C GLN A 23 24.77 16.61 7.35
N LEU A 24 24.79 16.14 6.09
CA LEU A 24 23.62 16.19 5.22
C LEU A 24 22.61 15.17 5.76
N SER A 25 21.93 15.53 6.85
CA SER A 25 20.65 14.94 7.19
C SER A 25 19.66 15.34 6.11
N GLY A 26 19.65 14.56 5.03
CA GLY A 26 18.59 14.59 4.05
C GLY A 26 17.29 14.36 4.81
N CYS A 27 16.47 15.41 4.86
CA CYS A 27 15.08 15.30 5.22
C CYS A 27 14.42 14.47 4.11
N THR A 28 14.51 13.14 4.20
CA THR A 28 13.51 12.31 3.55
C THR A 28 12.24 12.62 4.32
N ALA A 29 11.35 13.40 3.71
CA ALA A 29 9.97 13.42 4.16
C ALA A 29 9.51 11.96 4.08
N THR A 30 9.54 11.26 5.21
CA THR A 30 8.70 10.11 5.42
C THR A 30 7.30 10.69 5.42
N SER A 31 6.72 10.89 4.23
CA SER A 31 5.30 11.13 4.11
C SER A 31 4.64 9.83 4.56
N THR A 32 4.44 9.69 5.86
CA THR A 32 3.42 8.79 6.38
C THR A 32 2.13 9.23 5.71
N GLU A 33 1.59 8.35 4.87
CA GLU A 33 0.43 8.56 4.01
C GLU A 33 -0.89 8.65 4.80
N ASP A 34 -0.79 8.76 6.13
CA ASP A 34 -1.89 8.93 7.09
C ASP A 34 -2.41 10.38 7.19
N ASN A 35 -1.90 11.32 6.40
CA ASN A 35 -2.37 12.71 6.42
C ASN A 35 -3.54 12.90 5.44
N ASP A 36 -4.74 12.43 5.80
CA ASP A 36 -5.97 12.84 5.10
C ASP A 36 -6.17 14.34 5.31
N THR A 37 -5.85 15.10 4.26
CA THR A 37 -5.88 16.56 4.24
C THR A 37 -7.02 17.10 3.38
N THR A 38 -7.81 16.22 2.75
CA THR A 38 -8.90 16.61 1.87
C THR A 38 -10.10 17.17 2.64
N ASN A 39 -10.91 18.00 1.98
CA ASN A 39 -12.25 18.39 2.48
C ASN A 39 -13.34 17.46 1.93
N THR A 40 -12.99 16.23 1.57
CA THR A 40 -13.89 15.23 0.98
C THR A 40 -13.72 13.95 1.77
N PHE A 41 -14.81 13.28 2.13
CA PHE A 41 -14.73 11.91 2.63
C PHE A 41 -15.18 10.95 1.56
N VAL A 42 -14.57 9.76 1.56
CA VAL A 42 -14.88 8.69 0.63
C VAL A 42 -15.34 7.49 1.46
N THR A 43 -16.42 6.86 1.00
CA THR A 43 -16.94 5.64 1.59
C THR A 43 -16.82 4.52 0.58
N ILE A 44 -16.24 3.40 1.00
CA ILE A 44 -16.37 2.13 0.27
C ILE A 44 -17.78 1.61 0.56
N VAL A 45 -18.63 1.61 -0.47
CA VAL A 45 -20.01 1.10 -0.40
C VAL A 45 -20.00 -0.41 -0.38
N SER A 46 -19.16 -1.03 -1.21
CA SER A 46 -18.94 -2.47 -1.22
C SER A 46 -17.54 -2.80 -1.74
N MET A 47 -17.03 -3.94 -1.31
CA MET A 47 -15.84 -4.58 -1.85
C MET A 47 -16.14 -6.07 -1.98
N ALA A 48 -15.88 -6.62 -3.15
CA ALA A 48 -16.21 -8.00 -3.50
C ALA A 48 -15.10 -8.59 -4.38
N SER A 49 -15.06 -9.91 -4.48
CA SER A 49 -14.23 -10.65 -5.43
C SER A 49 -15.09 -11.20 -6.57
N THR A 50 -14.52 -12.06 -7.41
CA THR A 50 -15.26 -12.86 -8.39
C THR A 50 -16.27 -13.82 -7.75
N ASP A 51 -16.10 -14.15 -6.48
CA ASP A 51 -16.91 -15.16 -5.77
C ASP A 51 -17.96 -14.52 -4.84
N GLY A 52 -18.10 -13.19 -4.86
CA GLY A 52 -18.98 -12.43 -3.99
C GLY A 52 -18.22 -11.68 -2.90
N ASP A 53 -18.71 -11.71 -1.65
CA ASP A 53 -18.14 -10.88 -0.56
C ASP A 53 -16.79 -11.41 -0.04
N ASP A 54 -16.48 -12.68 -0.30
CA ASP A 54 -15.20 -13.32 0.03
C ASP A 54 -14.53 -13.82 -1.26
N LEU A 55 -13.25 -14.20 -1.18
CA LEU A 55 -12.51 -14.83 -2.28
C LEU A 55 -12.04 -16.23 -1.87
N SER A 56 -12.39 -17.24 -2.67
CA SER A 56 -11.77 -18.58 -2.65
C SER A 56 -10.67 -18.62 -3.70
N SER A 57 -9.47 -18.19 -3.30
CA SER A 57 -8.32 -18.09 -4.20
C SER A 57 -7.70 -19.46 -4.40
N ASP A 58 -7.96 -20.05 -5.56
CA ASP A 58 -7.33 -21.31 -5.94
C ASP A 58 -5.87 -21.09 -6.31
N VAL A 59 -4.97 -21.77 -5.59
CA VAL A 59 -3.53 -21.67 -5.82
C VAL A 59 -3.08 -22.46 -7.04
N CYS A 60 -3.87 -23.42 -7.50
CA CYS A 60 -3.49 -24.33 -8.58
C CYS A 60 -4.71 -24.87 -9.31
N VAL A 61 -4.96 -24.40 -10.54
CA VAL A 61 -6.02 -24.96 -11.38
C VAL A 61 -5.43 -26.07 -12.25
N GLY A 62 -5.78 -27.32 -11.94
CA GLY A 62 -5.32 -28.53 -12.57
C GLY A 62 -5.97 -28.79 -13.93
N THR A 63 -5.36 -28.30 -15.01
CA THR A 63 -5.81 -28.60 -16.38
C THR A 63 -4.91 -29.66 -17.01
N GLY A 64 -5.43 -30.89 -17.19
CA GLY A 64 -4.70 -31.97 -17.86
C GLY A 64 -3.46 -32.47 -17.09
N GLY A 65 -3.46 -32.37 -15.76
CA GLY A 65 -2.34 -32.76 -14.91
C GLY A 65 -1.24 -31.70 -14.75
N ALA A 66 -1.42 -30.50 -15.32
CA ALA A 66 -0.55 -29.36 -15.13
C ALA A 66 -1.22 -28.28 -14.26
N CYS A 67 -0.46 -27.73 -13.32
CA CYS A 67 -0.88 -26.63 -12.47
C CYS A 67 -0.84 -25.30 -13.24
N THR A 68 -1.99 -24.63 -13.37
CA THR A 68 -2.07 -23.28 -13.95
C THR A 68 -2.54 -22.30 -12.88
N VAL A 69 -1.89 -21.14 -12.78
CA VAL A 69 -2.22 -20.11 -11.80
C VAL A 69 -2.84 -18.89 -12.46
N PHE A 70 -3.89 -18.34 -11.85
CA PHE A 70 -4.57 -17.15 -12.33
C PHE A 70 -4.54 -16.02 -11.29
N ASN A 71 -4.65 -14.79 -11.78
CA ASN A 71 -4.86 -13.62 -10.96
C ASN A 71 -6.29 -13.62 -10.42
N ASP A 72 -6.46 -13.23 -9.16
CA ASP A 72 -7.79 -13.00 -8.60
C ASP A 72 -8.09 -11.50 -8.56
N ILE A 73 -9.32 -11.15 -8.95
CA ILE A 73 -9.74 -9.76 -9.14
C ILE A 73 -10.71 -9.37 -8.03
N GLY A 74 -10.49 -8.19 -7.45
CA GLY A 74 -11.43 -7.51 -6.58
C GLY A 74 -12.19 -6.42 -7.33
N THR A 75 -13.39 -6.11 -6.86
CA THR A 75 -14.21 -4.97 -7.28
C THR A 75 -14.48 -4.10 -6.07
N VAL A 76 -14.31 -2.78 -6.21
CA VAL A 76 -14.66 -1.79 -5.20
C VAL A 76 -15.68 -0.81 -5.75
N VAL A 77 -16.67 -0.47 -4.94
CA VAL A 77 -17.63 0.60 -5.21
C VAL A 77 -17.41 1.69 -4.18
N MET A 78 -17.14 2.91 -4.65
CA MET A 78 -16.90 4.07 -3.80
C MET A 78 -17.86 5.21 -4.10
N VAL A 79 -18.16 5.99 -3.07
CA VAL A 79 -18.84 7.30 -3.20
C VAL A 79 -18.03 8.34 -2.43
N ALA A 80 -18.07 9.59 -2.91
CA ALA A 80 -17.41 10.71 -2.23
C ALA A 80 -18.40 11.85 -1.97
N GLN A 81 -18.15 12.61 -0.91
CA GLN A 81 -18.90 13.82 -0.57
C GLN A 81 -18.07 14.77 0.29
N VAL A 82 -18.39 16.06 0.25
CA VAL A 82 -17.66 17.08 1.01
C VAL A 82 -17.88 16.91 2.51
N LYS A 83 -16.81 17.06 3.32
CA LYS A 83 -16.87 16.92 4.79
C LYS A 83 -17.76 18.01 5.41
N ASN A 84 -17.70 19.23 4.89
CA ASN A 84 -18.54 20.34 5.31
C ASN A 84 -19.61 20.65 4.27
N LEU A 85 -20.87 20.31 4.59
CA LEU A 85 -22.02 20.53 3.72
C LEU A 85 -22.38 22.02 3.53
N LYS A 86 -21.81 22.92 4.33
CA LYS A 86 -22.00 24.38 4.18
C LYS A 86 -21.00 25.00 3.21
N ASP A 87 -19.92 24.29 2.86
CA ASP A 87 -18.98 24.76 1.85
C ASP A 87 -19.57 24.58 0.45
N VAL A 88 -19.23 25.50 -0.46
CA VAL A 88 -19.60 25.34 -1.87
C VAL A 88 -18.84 24.15 -2.43
N SER A 89 -19.56 23.05 -2.62
CA SER A 89 -19.02 21.86 -3.27
C SER A 89 -18.71 22.16 -4.74
N SER A 90 -17.47 21.89 -5.15
CA SER A 90 -16.99 22.14 -6.51
C SER A 90 -16.28 20.90 -7.06
N PRO A 91 -16.02 20.83 -8.38
CA PRO A 91 -15.24 19.74 -8.96
C PRO A 91 -13.85 19.57 -8.33
N VAL A 92 -13.32 20.60 -7.66
CA VAL A 92 -12.02 20.53 -6.97
C VAL A 92 -12.04 19.49 -5.84
N ASN A 93 -13.22 19.17 -5.31
CA ASN A 93 -13.42 18.19 -4.25
C ASN A 93 -13.45 16.73 -4.73
N ASP A 94 -13.44 16.49 -6.04
CA ASP A 94 -13.38 15.13 -6.58
C ASP A 94 -12.06 14.46 -6.22
N ILE A 95 -12.13 13.17 -5.91
CA ILE A 95 -10.94 12.38 -5.57
C ILE A 95 -10.45 11.63 -6.80
N VAL A 96 -9.13 11.66 -7.01
CA VAL A 96 -8.43 10.82 -7.97
C VAL A 96 -7.52 9.88 -7.20
N PHE A 97 -7.86 8.60 -7.24
CA PHE A 97 -6.95 7.55 -6.79
C PHE A 97 -5.85 7.36 -7.84
N THR A 98 -4.68 6.91 -7.38
CA THR A 98 -3.52 6.67 -8.26
C THR A 98 -2.89 5.31 -8.00
N ARG A 99 -2.90 4.84 -6.75
CA ARG A 99 -2.40 3.52 -6.37
C ARG A 99 -3.22 2.90 -5.26
N TYR A 100 -3.04 1.60 -5.09
CA TYR A 100 -3.54 0.87 -3.94
C TYR A 100 -2.48 -0.09 -3.44
N ARG A 101 -2.58 -0.52 -2.19
CA ARG A 101 -1.73 -1.53 -1.57
C ARG A 101 -2.58 -2.64 -0.99
N VAL A 102 -2.25 -3.89 -1.31
CA VAL A 102 -2.84 -5.08 -0.69
C VAL A 102 -1.87 -5.61 0.36
N THR A 103 -2.36 -5.83 1.57
CA THR A 103 -1.63 -6.47 2.67
C THR A 103 -2.48 -7.58 3.26
N TYR A 104 -1.93 -8.78 3.41
CA TYR A 104 -2.66 -9.93 3.95
C TYR A 104 -2.39 -10.07 5.45
N ILE A 105 -3.45 -10.36 6.20
CA ILE A 105 -3.41 -10.47 7.66
C ILE A 105 -4.17 -11.73 8.09
N ARG A 106 -3.54 -12.62 8.84
CA ARG A 106 -4.19 -13.72 9.54
C ARG A 106 -4.68 -13.26 10.91
N ALA A 107 -5.86 -13.75 11.29
CA ALA A 107 -6.49 -13.47 12.57
C ALA A 107 -5.78 -14.12 13.76
N ASP A 108 -4.98 -15.18 13.53
CA ASP A 108 -4.19 -15.88 14.56
C ASP A 108 -2.88 -15.16 14.91
N GLY A 109 -2.60 -14.02 14.29
CA GLY A 109 -1.43 -13.18 14.57
C GLY A 109 -0.14 -13.59 13.84
N ARG A 110 -0.14 -14.74 13.15
CA ARG A 110 0.99 -15.17 12.31
C ARG A 110 0.97 -14.41 10.99
N ASN A 111 1.83 -13.42 10.84
CA ASN A 111 1.71 -12.42 9.77
C ASN A 111 3.04 -12.13 9.08
N VAL A 112 4.02 -13.03 9.12
CA VAL A 112 5.31 -12.84 8.46
C VAL A 112 5.12 -13.02 6.94
N PRO A 113 5.33 -11.98 6.11
CA PRO A 113 5.18 -12.10 4.66
C PRO A 113 6.20 -13.08 4.07
N GLY A 114 5.76 -13.90 3.13
CA GLY A 114 6.56 -14.97 2.51
C GLY A 114 6.69 -16.23 3.36
N VAL A 115 6.07 -16.27 4.55
CA VAL A 115 6.10 -17.42 5.48
C VAL A 115 4.70 -17.79 5.95
N ASP A 116 3.96 -16.83 6.53
CA ASP A 116 2.61 -17.07 7.03
C ASP A 116 1.53 -16.58 6.06
N VAL A 117 1.85 -15.53 5.30
CA VAL A 117 0.97 -14.84 4.35
C VAL A 117 1.75 -14.41 3.10
N PRO A 118 1.10 -14.16 1.96
CA PRO A 118 1.77 -13.67 0.76
C PRO A 118 2.42 -12.29 0.98
N TYR A 119 3.40 -11.93 0.15
CA TYR A 119 3.99 -10.59 0.19
C TYR A 119 2.96 -9.52 -0.16
N PRO A 120 2.92 -8.40 0.59
CA PRO A 120 2.10 -7.26 0.22
C PRO A 120 2.58 -6.68 -1.11
N PHE A 121 1.68 -6.02 -1.84
CA PHE A 121 2.04 -5.38 -3.09
C PHE A 121 1.27 -4.10 -3.35
N ASP A 122 1.87 -3.25 -4.18
CA ASP A 122 1.23 -2.05 -4.72
C ASP A 122 0.73 -2.29 -6.14
N GLY A 123 -0.44 -1.76 -6.44
CA GLY A 123 -1.04 -1.74 -7.77
C GLY A 123 -1.51 -0.34 -8.14
N VAL A 124 -1.85 -0.16 -9.42
CA VAL A 124 -2.27 1.13 -9.96
C VAL A 124 -3.79 1.27 -9.84
N ALA A 125 -4.26 2.41 -9.34
CA ALA A 125 -5.67 2.73 -9.16
C ALA A 125 -6.03 4.06 -9.86
N ASN A 126 -5.88 4.17 -11.19
CA ASN A 126 -6.15 5.42 -11.91
C ASN A 126 -7.65 5.67 -12.13
N PHE A 127 -8.36 6.20 -11.13
CA PHE A 127 -9.77 6.54 -11.29
C PHE A 127 -10.26 7.70 -10.43
N ARG A 128 -11.29 8.38 -10.94
CA ARG A 128 -11.97 9.49 -10.28
C ARG A 128 -13.23 8.99 -9.55
N VAL A 129 -13.41 9.45 -8.32
CA VAL A 129 -14.65 9.33 -7.55
C VAL A 129 -15.26 10.72 -7.43
N PRO A 130 -16.38 11.00 -8.12
CA PRO A 130 -17.05 12.28 -8.04
C PRO A 130 -17.57 12.59 -6.64
N ARG A 131 -17.46 13.84 -6.21
CA ARG A 131 -17.91 14.34 -4.89
C ARG A 131 -19.43 14.34 -4.67
N ASP A 132 -20.20 13.92 -5.67
CA ASP A 132 -21.65 14.13 -5.75
C ASP A 132 -22.42 12.87 -5.34
N GLN A 133 -21.76 11.96 -4.63
CA GLN A 133 -22.26 10.65 -4.22
C GLN A 133 -22.57 9.69 -5.38
N THR A 134 -22.19 10.01 -6.61
CA THR A 134 -22.24 9.04 -7.71
C THR A 134 -21.30 7.88 -7.42
N GLN A 135 -21.81 6.65 -7.56
CA GLN A 135 -21.00 5.45 -7.37
C GLN A 135 -19.94 5.31 -8.46
N ALA A 136 -18.69 5.14 -8.03
CA ALA A 136 -17.57 4.78 -8.88
C ALA A 136 -17.17 3.32 -8.61
N THR A 137 -17.43 2.46 -9.60
CA THR A 137 -17.07 1.03 -9.54
C THR A 137 -15.76 0.78 -10.27
N ARG A 138 -14.80 0.10 -9.63
CA ARG A 138 -13.52 -0.26 -10.26
C ARG A 138 -13.08 -1.66 -9.87
N THR A 139 -12.45 -2.33 -10.83
CA THR A 139 -11.77 -3.60 -10.60
C THR A 139 -10.28 -3.35 -10.31
N PHE A 140 -9.69 -4.22 -9.50
CA PHE A 140 -8.27 -4.18 -9.15
C PHE A 140 -7.76 -5.61 -8.94
N LEU A 141 -6.46 -5.81 -9.09
CA LEU A 141 -5.84 -7.09 -8.80
C LEU A 141 -5.80 -7.28 -7.28
N LEU A 142 -6.41 -8.36 -6.78
CA LEU A 142 -6.48 -8.68 -5.35
C LEU A 142 -5.45 -9.73 -4.94
N VAL A 143 -5.20 -10.73 -5.79
CA VAL A 143 -4.13 -11.74 -5.61
C VAL A 143 -3.40 -11.90 -6.94
N ARG A 144 -2.07 -11.83 -6.90
CA ARG A 144 -1.23 -11.96 -8.09
C ARG A 144 -0.88 -13.41 -8.37
N VAL A 145 -0.76 -13.78 -9.64
CA VAL A 145 -0.17 -15.06 -10.05
C VAL A 145 1.17 -15.33 -9.39
N GLN A 146 2.02 -14.31 -9.24
CA GLN A 146 3.32 -14.45 -8.60
C GLN A 146 3.19 -14.93 -7.14
N ALA A 147 2.21 -14.42 -6.40
CA ALA A 147 1.99 -14.83 -5.01
C ALA A 147 1.63 -16.32 -4.91
N LYS A 148 0.98 -16.88 -5.93
CA LYS A 148 0.64 -18.32 -6.01
C LYS A 148 1.86 -19.20 -6.33
N LEU A 149 2.96 -18.62 -6.81
CA LEU A 149 4.20 -19.32 -7.19
C LEU A 149 5.31 -19.22 -6.14
N GLU A 150 5.06 -18.56 -5.01
CA GLU A 150 6.01 -18.37 -3.92
C GLU A 150 5.39 -18.85 -2.59
N SER A 151 6.24 -19.12 -1.60
CA SER A 151 5.77 -19.46 -0.25
C SER A 151 4.94 -18.30 0.33
N PRO A 152 3.88 -18.57 1.10
CA PRO A 152 3.43 -19.91 1.50
C PRO A 152 2.43 -20.58 0.55
N LEU A 153 2.01 -19.93 -0.54
CA LEU A 153 0.87 -20.42 -1.33
C LEU A 153 1.24 -21.59 -2.24
N ASN A 154 2.46 -21.61 -2.77
CA ASN A 154 2.92 -22.73 -3.61
C ASN A 154 2.98 -24.06 -2.86
N GLU A 155 3.10 -24.04 -1.52
CA GLU A 155 3.09 -25.21 -0.64
C GLU A 155 1.69 -25.82 -0.49
N LEU A 156 0.63 -25.07 -0.84
CA LEU A 156 -0.74 -25.56 -0.82
C LEU A 156 -1.09 -26.39 -2.06
N ALA A 157 -0.34 -26.23 -3.16
CA ALA A 157 -0.60 -26.89 -4.43
C ALA A 157 -0.42 -28.42 -4.35
N GLY A 158 -1.37 -29.17 -4.92
CA GLY A 158 -1.36 -30.63 -4.92
C GLY A 158 -1.83 -31.28 -3.61
N LEU A 159 -2.33 -30.48 -2.65
CA LEU A 159 -2.88 -30.97 -1.38
C LEU A 159 -4.41 -31.16 -1.41
N GLY A 160 -5.08 -30.81 -2.51
CA GLY A 160 -6.52 -31.00 -2.69
C GLY A 160 -7.36 -30.36 -1.57
N GLY A 161 -6.94 -29.19 -1.10
CA GLY A 161 -7.64 -28.43 -0.06
C GLY A 161 -7.49 -28.97 1.36
N SER A 162 -6.64 -29.98 1.58
CA SER A 162 -6.35 -30.51 2.92
C SER A 162 -5.64 -29.49 3.83
N LEU A 163 -5.03 -28.46 3.25
CA LEU A 163 -4.43 -27.34 3.96
C LEU A 163 -4.98 -26.04 3.39
N VAL A 164 -5.27 -25.09 4.29
CA VAL A 164 -5.94 -23.83 3.96
C VAL A 164 -5.25 -22.69 4.70
N ILE A 165 -5.06 -21.56 4.01
CA ILE A 165 -4.62 -20.31 4.61
C ILE A 165 -5.74 -19.28 4.47
N SER A 166 -6.39 -18.94 5.58
CA SER A 166 -7.41 -17.88 5.62
C SER A 166 -6.79 -16.56 6.06
N THR A 167 -7.00 -15.51 5.28
CA THR A 167 -6.49 -14.18 5.53
C THR A 167 -7.58 -13.13 5.34
N ILE A 168 -7.35 -11.97 5.93
CA ILE A 168 -8.04 -10.72 5.62
C ILE A 168 -7.09 -9.92 4.75
N ALA A 169 -7.46 -9.66 3.51
CA ALA A 169 -6.75 -8.73 2.65
C ALA A 169 -7.21 -7.31 2.99
N ARG A 170 -6.30 -6.52 3.58
CA ARG A 170 -6.45 -5.07 3.75
C ARG A 170 -6.03 -4.39 2.45
N VAL A 171 -6.92 -3.58 1.89
CA VAL A 171 -6.67 -2.83 0.65
C VAL A 171 -6.69 -1.34 0.98
N ASP A 172 -5.53 -0.71 0.95
CA ASP A 172 -5.36 0.73 1.17
C ASP A 172 -5.34 1.44 -0.20
N PHE A 173 -6.31 2.29 -0.48
CA PHE A 173 -6.36 3.12 -1.69
C PHE A 173 -5.82 4.50 -1.40
N PHE A 174 -4.94 4.99 -2.26
CA PHE A 174 -4.25 6.27 -2.09
C PHE A 174 -4.53 7.20 -3.27
N GLY A 175 -4.81 8.44 -2.94
CA GLY A 175 -5.16 9.44 -3.93
C GLY A 175 -5.07 10.84 -3.38
N GLN A 176 -5.61 11.76 -4.16
CA GLN A 176 -5.71 13.16 -3.80
C GLN A 176 -6.95 13.77 -4.41
N ASP A 177 -7.40 14.88 -3.85
CA ASP A 177 -8.37 15.72 -4.56
C ASP A 177 -7.72 16.54 -5.67
N LEU A 178 -8.52 17.26 -6.46
CA LEU A 178 -7.97 18.09 -7.55
C LEU A 178 -7.28 19.38 -7.05
N ALA A 179 -7.29 19.67 -5.74
CA ALA A 179 -6.44 20.69 -5.14
C ALA A 179 -5.08 20.12 -4.67
N GLY A 180 -4.84 18.81 -4.82
CA GLY A 180 -3.59 18.14 -4.45
C GLY A 180 -3.52 17.72 -2.98
N ARG A 181 -4.64 17.75 -2.24
CA ARG A 181 -4.70 17.29 -0.84
C ARG A 181 -4.84 15.76 -0.83
N GLN A 182 -4.08 15.08 0.02
CA GLN A 182 -3.96 13.63 0.05
C GLN A 182 -5.10 12.96 0.82
N ILE A 183 -5.46 11.75 0.40
CA ILE A 183 -6.45 10.88 1.06
C ILE A 183 -6.01 9.41 0.98
N GLN A 184 -6.29 8.67 2.05
CA GLN A 184 -6.22 7.21 2.09
C GLN A 184 -7.59 6.65 2.48
N VAL A 185 -8.01 5.57 1.82
CA VAL A 185 -9.24 4.85 2.12
C VAL A 185 -8.93 3.36 2.22
N THR A 186 -9.27 2.74 3.34
CA THR A 186 -8.99 1.32 3.57
C THR A 186 -10.27 0.50 3.49
N GLY A 187 -10.23 -0.59 2.72
CA GLY A 187 -11.24 -1.65 2.73
C GLY A 187 -10.64 -3.01 3.07
N PHE A 188 -11.51 -3.98 3.31
CA PHE A 188 -11.13 -5.33 3.71
C PHE A 188 -11.95 -6.35 2.93
N ILE A 189 -11.34 -7.49 2.62
CA ILE A 189 -12.01 -8.65 2.02
C ILE A 189 -11.37 -9.93 2.56
N ASN A 190 -12.17 -10.95 2.86
CA ASN A 190 -11.60 -12.24 3.27
C ASN A 190 -11.08 -12.97 2.03
N VAL A 191 -9.91 -13.58 2.17
CA VAL A 191 -9.29 -14.40 1.13
C VAL A 191 -8.88 -15.73 1.75
N THR A 192 -9.43 -16.80 1.22
CA THR A 192 -9.08 -18.16 1.59
C THR A 192 -8.29 -18.79 0.46
N PHE A 193 -7.05 -19.17 0.75
CA PHE A 193 -6.16 -19.84 -0.20
C PHE A 193 -6.17 -21.34 0.05
N ALA A 194 -6.37 -22.12 -1.01
CA ALA A 194 -6.23 -23.57 -1.02
C ALA A 194 -6.02 -24.05 -2.46
N ASP A 195 -5.65 -25.33 -2.60
CA ASP A 195 -5.77 -26.08 -3.85
C ASP A 195 -7.20 -26.63 -3.91
N PHE A 196 -8.13 -25.80 -4.38
CA PHE A 196 -9.54 -26.19 -4.39
C PHE A 196 -9.75 -27.26 -5.45
N ALA A 197 -10.72 -28.16 -5.25
CA ALA A 197 -10.99 -29.20 -6.23
C ALA A 197 -11.45 -28.57 -7.55
N ASP A 198 -10.68 -28.78 -8.61
CA ASP A 198 -11.05 -28.39 -9.97
C ASP A 198 -12.32 -29.14 -10.40
N SER A 199 -13.42 -28.42 -10.58
CA SER A 199 -14.69 -28.96 -11.13
C SER A 199 -14.83 -28.68 -12.62
#